data_AF-A0A431MDP1-F1
#
_entry.id   AF-A0A431MDP1-F1
#
_cell.length_a   1.000
_cell.length_b   1.000
_cell.length_c   1.000
_cell.angle_alpha   90.00
_cell.angle_beta   90.00
_cell.angle_gamma   90.00
#
_symmetry.space_group_name_H-M   'P 1'
#
loop_
_entity.id
_entity.type
_entity.pdbx_description
1 polymer ?
#
loop_
_entity_poly.entity_id
_entity_poly.type
_entity_poly.pdbx_seq_one_letter_code
_entity_poly.pdbx_strand_id
1 'polypeptide(L)' 'MRVAAYLLLFLSLAFVAAMGSAQARDYPYCMRGRTVGLGNDCRFTSLQQCRTSASGLGASCVVNPRVAFRRRQSSHQ' A
#
# COMPACT_ATOMS: atom_id res chain seq x y z
N MET A 1 43.65 -8.04 -4.61
CA MET A 1 42.39 -8.77 -4.28
C MET A 1 41.72 -8.27 -2.99
N ARG A 2 42.46 -8.01 -1.90
CA ARG A 2 41.88 -7.55 -0.62
C ARG A 2 41.11 -6.21 -0.71
N VAL A 3 41.66 -5.21 -1.40
CA VAL A 3 41.02 -3.89 -1.57
C VAL A 3 39.69 -3.99 -2.33
N ALA A 4 39.63 -4.80 -3.38
CA ALA A 4 38.40 -5.05 -4.12
C ALA A 4 37.33 -5.72 -3.25
N ALA A 5 37.73 -6.66 -2.37
CA ALA A 5 36.81 -7.30 -1.44
C ALA A 5 36.22 -6.29 -0.43
N TYR A 6 37.03 -5.37 0.10
CA TYR A 6 36.55 -4.32 1.01
C TYR A 6 35.62 -3.32 0.32
N LEU A 7 35.91 -2.92 -0.93
CA LEU A 7 35.04 -2.04 -1.70
C LEU A 7 33.66 -2.67 -1.95
N LEU A 8 33.63 -3.95 -2.33
CA LEU A 8 32.38 -4.67 -2.52
C LEU A 8 31.58 -4.81 -1.23
N LEU A 9 32.27 -5.07 -0.10
CA LEU A 9 31.63 -5.16 1.21
C LEU A 9 31.07 -3.81 1.67
N PHE A 10 31.79 -2.72 1.43
CA PHE A 10 31.31 -1.38 1.75
C PHE A 10 30.09 -0.99 0.89
N LEU A 11 30.13 -1.27 -0.41
CA LEU A 11 29.01 -1.01 -1.33
C LEU A 11 27.76 -1.80 -0.95
N SER A 12 27.89 -3.07 -0.56
CA SER A 12 26.75 -3.87 -0.13
C SER A 12 26.15 -3.38 1.18
N LEU A 13 26.97 -2.98 2.16
CA LEU A 13 26.47 -2.37 3.40
C LEU A 13 25.77 -1.03 3.13
N ALA A 14 26.36 -0.17 2.30
CA ALA A 14 25.75 1.10 1.92
C ALA A 14 24.40 0.91 1.21
N PHE A 15 24.30 -0.09 0.33
CA PHE A 15 23.06 -0.41 -0.37
C PHE A 15 21.95 -0.85 0.59
N VAL A 16 22.24 -1.71 1.56
CA VAL A 16 21.27 -2.15 2.57
C VAL A 16 20.86 -0.99 3.48
N ALA A 17 21.80 -0.11 3.86
CA ALA A 17 21.50 1.07 4.67
C ALA A 17 20.61 2.10 3.95
N ALA A 18 20.63 2.12 2.61
CA ALA A 18 19.79 2.99 1.79
C ALA A 18 18.36 2.45 1.60
N MET A 19 18.07 1.20 1.97
CA MET A 19 16.71 0.66 1.90
C MET A 19 15.83 1.33 2.94
N GLY A 20 14.85 2.11 2.49
CA GLY A 20 13.85 2.72 3.36
C GLY A 20 12.88 1.69 3.98
N SER A 21 12.21 2.07 5.06
CA SER A 21 11.14 1.27 5.66
C SER A 21 9.87 1.29 4.80
N ALA A 22 9.18 0.16 4.72
CA ALA A 22 7.86 0.10 4.12
C ALA A 22 6.86 0.86 5.00
N GLN A 23 6.43 2.03 4.54
CA GLN A 23 5.44 2.84 5.26
C GLN A 23 4.04 2.30 4.98
N ALA A 24 3.30 1.98 6.05
CA ALA A 24 1.89 1.65 5.96
C ALA A 24 1.10 2.90 5.54
N ARG A 25 0.69 2.96 4.28
CA ARG A 25 -0.10 4.07 3.75
C ARG A 25 -1.58 3.71 3.74
N ASP A 26 -2.40 4.57 4.34
CA ASP A 26 -3.85 4.45 4.20
C ASP A 26 -4.30 5.00 2.85
N TYR A 27 -4.65 4.10 1.95
CA TYR A 27 -5.27 4.47 0.68
C TYR A 27 -6.75 4.82 0.88
N PRO A 28 -7.29 5.86 0.22
CA PRO A 28 -8.65 6.32 0.42
C PRO A 28 -9.74 5.36 -0.09
N TYR A 29 -9.42 4.45 -1.02
CA TYR A 29 -10.38 3.54 -1.63
C TYR A 29 -9.93 2.08 -1.55
N CYS A 30 -10.92 1.19 -1.42
CA CYS A 30 -10.72 -0.25 -1.40
C CYS A 30 -11.60 -0.94 -2.44
N MET A 31 -11.05 -1.98 -3.07
CA MET A 31 -11.81 -2.96 -3.82
C MET A 31 -12.33 -4.03 -2.85
N ARG A 32 -13.62 -4.34 -2.95
CA ARG A 32 -14.32 -5.34 -2.15
C ARG A 32 -15.04 -6.31 -3.07
N GLY A 33 -14.66 -7.57 -3.04
CA GLY A 33 -15.39 -8.59 -3.78
C GLY A 33 -16.83 -8.75 -3.30
N ARG A 34 -17.71 -9.16 -4.21
CA ARG A 34 -19.13 -9.39 -3.91
C ARG A 34 -19.42 -10.79 -3.37
N THR A 35 -18.44 -11.69 -3.41
CA THR A 35 -18.50 -13.05 -2.90
C THR A 35 -17.57 -13.25 -1.71
N VAL A 36 -17.95 -14.16 -0.81
CA VAL A 36 -17.12 -14.56 0.33
C VAL A 36 -15.83 -15.17 -0.21
N GLY A 37 -14.68 -14.64 0.23
CA GLY A 37 -13.35 -15.10 -0.20
C GLY A 37 -12.56 -14.10 -1.06
N LEU A 38 -13.22 -13.16 -1.74
CA LEU A 38 -12.49 -12.03 -2.32
C LEU A 38 -12.16 -11.02 -1.21
N GLY A 39 -10.87 -10.88 -0.90
CA GLY A 39 -10.36 -9.96 0.10
C GLY A 39 -10.70 -8.50 -0.18
N ASN A 40 -10.59 -7.66 0.86
CA ASN A 40 -10.61 -6.20 0.70
C ASN A 40 -9.20 -5.74 0.31
N ASP A 41 -9.03 -5.20 -0.89
CA ASP A 41 -7.75 -4.64 -1.36
C ASP A 41 -7.80 -3.11 -1.29
N CYS A 42 -7.07 -2.53 -0.33
CA CYS A 42 -7.05 -1.10 -0.06
C CYS A 42 -5.74 -0.45 -0.53
N ARG A 43 -5.51 -0.42 -1.85
CA ARG A 43 -4.31 0.16 -2.47
C ARG A 43 -4.58 1.22 -3.54
N PHE A 44 -5.78 1.80 -3.55
CA PHE A 44 -6.23 2.72 -4.60
C PHE A 44 -6.27 4.18 -4.13
N THR A 45 -5.64 5.07 -4.89
CA THR A 45 -5.60 6.51 -4.58
C THR A 45 -6.83 7.25 -5.11
N SER A 46 -7.55 6.67 -6.09
CA SER A 46 -8.80 7.23 -6.63
C SER A 46 -9.87 6.17 -6.87
N LEU A 47 -11.13 6.59 -6.85
CA LEU A 47 -12.26 5.71 -7.14
C LEU A 47 -12.21 5.19 -8.58
N GLN A 48 -11.75 6.01 -9.53
CA GLN A 48 -11.59 5.62 -10.93
C GLN A 48 -10.55 4.52 -11.07
N GLN A 49 -9.38 4.65 -10.43
CA GLN A 49 -8.35 3.62 -10.44
C GLN A 49 -8.90 2.29 -9.89
N CYS A 50 -9.63 2.33 -8.78
CA CYS A 50 -10.27 1.13 -8.22
C CYS A 50 -11.27 0.50 -9.21
N ARG A 51 -12.14 1.31 -9.82
CA ARG A 51 -13.17 0.82 -10.76
C ARG A 51 -12.54 0.16 -11.98
N THR A 52 -11.50 0.76 -12.55
CA THR A 52 -10.77 0.20 -13.68
C THR A 52 -10.18 -1.16 -13.32
N SER A 53 -9.60 -1.31 -12.13
CA SER A 53 -9.07 -2.59 -11.66
C SER A 53 -10.17 -3.60 -11.29
N ALA A 54 -11.33 -3.15 -10.82
CA ALA A 54 -12.45 -4.02 -10.42
C ALA A 54 -13.26 -4.57 -11.60
N SER A 55 -13.11 -3.98 -12.79
CA SER A 55 -13.79 -4.37 -14.02
C SER A 55 -13.62 -5.86 -14.31
N GLY A 56 -14.73 -6.59 -14.43
CA GLY A 56 -14.73 -8.02 -14.73
C GLY A 56 -14.42 -8.95 -13.54
N LEU A 57 -14.06 -8.41 -12.37
CA LEU A 57 -13.69 -9.21 -11.19
C LEU A 57 -14.88 -9.53 -10.25
N GLY A 58 -16.08 -9.06 -10.58
CA GLY A 58 -17.23 -9.18 -9.66
C GLY A 58 -17.00 -8.44 -8.33
N ALA A 59 -16.20 -7.37 -8.36
CA ALA A 59 -15.88 -6.56 -7.20
C ALA A 59 -16.52 -5.17 -7.26
N SER A 60 -16.58 -4.51 -6.11
CA SER A 60 -17.12 -3.16 -5.92
C SER A 60 -16.06 -2.28 -5.27
N CYS A 61 -16.17 -0.97 -5.48
CA CYS A 61 -15.25 0.01 -4.90
C CYS A 61 -15.93 0.80 -3.79
N VAL A 62 -15.26 0.88 -2.63
CA VAL A 62 -15.77 1.56 -1.43
C VAL A 62 -14.72 2.48 -0.84
N VAL A 63 -15.16 3.46 -0.03
CA VAL A 63 -14.25 4.26 0.79
C VAL A 63 -13.57 3.36 1.82
N ASN A 64 -12.26 3.55 2.01
CA ASN A 64 -11.51 2.83 3.04
C ASN A 64 -12.08 3.17 4.43
N PRO A 65 -12.61 2.17 5.18
CA PRO A 65 -13.16 2.40 6.50
C PRO A 65 -12.15 3.03 7.46
N ARG A 66 -10.86 2.67 7.40
CA ARG A 66 -9.82 3.25 8.27
C ARG A 66 -9.73 4.77 8.10
N VAL A 67 -9.75 5.24 6.85
CA VAL A 67 -9.72 6.68 6.53
C VAL A 67 -11.03 7.36 6.95
N ALA A 68 -12.17 6.70 6.78
CA ALA A 68 -13.46 7.23 7.20
C ALA A 68 -13.55 7.37 8.74
N PHE A 69 -13.09 6.38 9.50
CA PHE A 69 -13.08 6.42 10.97
C PHE A 69 -12.13 7.48 11.52
N ARG A 70 -10.90 7.57 11.00
CA ARG A 70 -9.95 8.61 11.43
C ARG A 70 -10.51 10.02 11.23
N ARG A 71 -11.19 10.29 10.11
CA ARG A 71 -11.85 11.59 9.87
C ARG A 71 -12.93 11.90 10.90
N ARG A 72 -13.70 10.91 11.35
CA ARG A 72 -14.70 11.09 12.41
C ARG A 72 -14.06 11.41 13.76
N GLN A 73 -12.95 10.73 14.11
CA GLN A 73 -12.24 10.99 15.36
C GLN A 73 -11.69 12.42 15.42
N SER A 74 -11.07 12.91 14.35
CA SER A 74 -10.58 14.29 14.29
C SER A 74 -11.68 15.35 14.37
N SER A 75 -12.92 15.03 13.96
CA SER A 75 -14.06 15.96 14.07
C SER A 75 -14.72 15.99 15.44
N HIS A 76 -14.30 15.13 16.37
CA HIS A 76 -14.76 15.12 17.76
C HIS A 76 -13.70 15.66 18.74
N GLN A 77 -12.57 16.17 18.23
CA GLN A 77 -11.60 16.97 18.95
C GLN A 77 -11.81 18.44 18.60
#